data_AF-A0A4Y8Q6E6-F1
#
_entry.id   AF-A0A4Y8Q6E6-F1
#
_cell.length_a   1.000
_cell.length_b   1.000
_cell.length_c   1.000
_cell.angle_alpha   90.00
_cell.angle_beta   90.00
_cell.angle_gamma   90.00
#
_symmetry.space_group_name_H-M   'P 1'
#
loop_
_entity.id
_entity.type
_entity.pdbx_description
1 polymer ?
#
loop_
_entity_poly.entity_id
_entity_poly.type
_entity_poly.pdbx_seq_one_letter_code
_entity_poly.pdbx_strand_id
1 'polypeptide(L)'
;MTSYSSIKTSIMQDFVQYMEDGLNVAQVSAKTLEEDWKVVNHSLFSQTLYFVSIAIESLKQKEIADFIYSRSDSYMQNTEFDQNTAADDIQKLLQDIYCCKQMLEQNEYKVRETSDSTKSRIDYILSLAVD
;
A
#
# COMPACT_ATOMS: atom_id res chain seq x y z
N MET A 1 15.82 -5.23 -9.93
CA MET A 1 15.64 -4.80 -8.53
C MET A 1 14.64 -3.67 -8.55
N THR A 2 13.47 -3.86 -7.95
CA THR A 2 12.43 -2.84 -7.96
C THR A 2 12.77 -1.80 -6.90
N SER A 3 13.07 -0.57 -7.30
CA SER A 3 13.43 0.50 -6.37
C SER A 3 12.19 1.09 -5.71
N TYR A 4 12.40 1.78 -4.58
CA TYR A 4 11.38 2.60 -3.93
C TYR A 4 10.65 3.51 -4.92
N SER A 5 11.40 4.24 -5.74
CA SER A 5 10.85 5.24 -6.66
C SER A 5 9.96 4.60 -7.73
N SER A 6 10.35 3.45 -8.27
CA SER A 6 9.55 2.74 -9.27
C SER A 6 8.20 2.30 -8.72
N ILE A 7 8.17 1.67 -7.55
CA ILE A 7 6.91 1.23 -6.92
C ILE A 7 6.03 2.44 -6.59
N LYS A 8 6.59 3.45 -5.91
CA LYS A 8 5.82 4.62 -5.49
C LYS A 8 5.24 5.39 -6.68
N THR A 9 6.02 5.60 -7.74
CA THR A 9 5.52 6.26 -8.95
C THR A 9 4.43 5.43 -9.64
N SER A 10 4.58 4.10 -9.70
CA SER A 10 3.54 3.21 -10.27
C SER A 10 2.22 3.36 -9.52
N ILE A 11 2.24 3.24 -8.19
CA ILE A 11 1.03 3.35 -7.35
C ILE A 11 0.38 4.72 -7.51
N MET A 12 1.17 5.81 -7.54
CA MET A 12 0.64 7.15 -7.77
C MET A 12 -0.06 7.27 -9.13
N GLN A 13 0.51 6.67 -10.18
CA GLN A 13 -0.07 6.66 -11.52
C GLN A 13 -1.37 5.84 -11.57
N ASP A 14 -1.38 4.66 -10.96
CA ASP A 14 -2.58 3.82 -10.85
C ASP A 14 -3.72 4.55 -10.15
N PHE A 15 -3.43 5.26 -9.04
CA PHE A 15 -4.42 6.04 -8.33
C PHE A 15 -5.02 7.16 -9.18
N VAL A 16 -4.19 7.88 -9.94
CA VAL A 16 -4.68 8.91 -10.86
C VAL A 16 -5.56 8.28 -11.94
N GLN A 17 -5.02 7.28 -12.66
CA GLN A 17 -5.70 6.68 -13.80
C GLN A 17 -7.01 6.01 -13.40
N TYR A 18 -6.99 5.13 -12.39
CA TYR A 18 -8.19 4.36 -12.04
C TYR A 18 -9.26 5.21 -11.38
N MET A 19 -8.90 6.28 -10.66
CA MET A 19 -9.90 7.24 -10.19
C MET A 19 -10.49 8.07 -11.33
N GLU A 20 -9.70 8.44 -12.34
CA GLU A 20 -10.22 9.07 -13.58
C GLU A 20 -11.17 8.12 -14.34
N ASP A 21 -10.93 6.81 -14.29
CA ASP A 21 -11.83 5.77 -14.80
C ASP A 21 -13.09 5.54 -13.94
N GLY A 22 -13.24 6.28 -12.83
CA GLY A 22 -14.42 6.25 -11.96
C GLY A 22 -14.37 5.21 -10.84
N LEU A 23 -13.22 4.56 -10.60
CA LEU A 23 -13.06 3.67 -9.46
C LEU A 23 -12.92 4.49 -8.18
N ASN A 24 -13.48 3.97 -7.08
CA ASN A 24 -13.26 4.55 -5.76
C ASN A 24 -11.95 4.04 -5.13
N VAL A 25 -11.49 4.72 -4.08
CA VAL A 25 -10.25 4.41 -3.36
C VAL A 25 -10.10 2.93 -2.99
N ALA A 26 -11.17 2.28 -2.55
CA ALA A 26 -11.10 0.87 -2.17
C ALA A 26 -10.94 -0.07 -3.38
N GLN A 27 -11.59 0.25 -4.50
CA GLN A 27 -11.45 -0.49 -5.75
C GLN A 27 -10.05 -0.31 -6.35
N VAL A 28 -9.54 0.92 -6.37
CA VAL A 28 -8.17 1.24 -6.82
C VAL A 28 -7.14 0.49 -5.98
N SER A 29 -7.26 0.58 -4.64
CA SER A 29 -6.36 -0.11 -3.71
C SER A 29 -6.31 -1.62 -3.95
N ALA A 30 -7.47 -2.25 -4.17
CA ALA A 30 -7.56 -3.68 -4.42
C ALA A 30 -6.95 -4.03 -5.79
N LYS A 31 -7.28 -3.26 -6.82
CA LYS A 31 -6.80 -3.46 -8.19
C LYS A 31 -5.28 -3.33 -8.30
N THR A 32 -4.67 -2.33 -7.67
CA THR A 32 -3.21 -2.16 -7.62
C THR A 32 -2.54 -3.38 -6.97
N LEU A 33 -3.04 -3.88 -5.83
CA LEU A 33 -2.49 -5.09 -5.20
C LEU A 33 -2.69 -6.35 -6.05
N GLU A 34 -3.81 -6.44 -6.76
CA GLU A 34 -4.15 -7.56 -7.65
C GLU A 34 -3.24 -7.64 -8.87
N GLU A 35 -2.96 -6.50 -9.52
CA GLU A 35 -2.15 -6.45 -10.74
C GLU A 35 -0.66 -6.65 -10.44
N ASP A 36 -0.19 -6.07 -9.33
CA ASP A 36 1.21 -6.10 -8.95
C ASP A 36 1.57 -7.21 -7.94
N TRP A 37 0.71 -8.21 -7.74
CA TRP A 37 0.85 -9.21 -6.68
C TRP A 37 2.24 -9.87 -6.59
N LYS A 38 2.92 -10.09 -7.72
CA LYS A 38 4.28 -10.66 -7.76
C LYS A 38 5.32 -9.72 -7.15
N VAL A 39 5.19 -8.43 -7.43
CA VAL A 39 6.09 -7.39 -6.90
C VAL A 39 5.77 -7.13 -5.43
N VAL A 40 4.48 -7.06 -5.09
CA VAL A 40 4.00 -6.90 -3.71
C VAL A 40 4.62 -7.97 -2.80
N ASN A 41 4.60 -9.23 -3.23
CA ASN A 41 5.06 -10.37 -2.42
C ASN A 41 6.55 -10.71 -2.62
N HIS A 42 7.32 -9.89 -3.34
CA HIS A 42 8.74 -10.16 -3.58
C HIS A 42 9.60 -10.05 -2.31
N SER A 43 9.24 -9.14 -1.40
CA SER A 43 9.97 -8.91 -0.16
C SER A 43 9.11 -8.16 0.86
N LEU A 44 9.51 -8.21 2.13
CA LEU A 44 8.88 -7.40 3.19
C LEU A 44 8.95 -5.90 2.87
N PHE A 45 10.04 -5.46 2.23
CA PHE A 45 10.22 -4.07 1.78
C PHE A 45 9.15 -3.69 0.77
N SER A 46 8.98 -4.49 -0.29
CA SER A 46 7.97 -4.26 -1.33
C SER A 46 6.57 -4.25 -0.72
N GLN A 47 6.24 -5.26 0.09
CA GLN A 47 4.91 -5.36 0.70
C GLN A 47 4.60 -4.15 1.59
N THR A 48 5.56 -3.72 2.42
CA THR A 48 5.42 -2.53 3.27
C THR A 48 5.26 -1.27 2.43
N LEU A 49 6.07 -1.11 1.37
CA LEU A 49 6.00 0.05 0.49
C LEU A 49 4.65 0.15 -0.24
N TYR A 50 4.09 -0.97 -0.72
CA TYR A 50 2.77 -0.97 -1.34
C TYR A 50 1.69 -0.51 -0.35
N PHE A 51 1.63 -1.11 0.85
CA PHE A 51 0.62 -0.75 1.85
C PHE A 51 0.72 0.70 2.31
N VAL A 52 1.94 1.19 2.57
CA VAL A 52 2.16 2.57 3.00
C VAL A 52 1.83 3.56 1.88
N SER A 53 2.25 3.28 0.64
CA SER A 53 1.97 4.17 -0.50
C SER A 53 0.47 4.22 -0.81
N ILE A 54 -0.20 3.06 -0.85
CA ILE A 54 -1.65 2.98 -1.05
C ILE A 54 -2.38 3.75 0.07
N ALA A 55 -1.97 3.58 1.32
CA ALA A 55 -2.57 4.32 2.44
C ALA A 55 -2.38 5.83 2.28
N ILE A 56 -1.18 6.31 1.94
CA ILE A 56 -0.93 7.74 1.70
C ILE A 56 -1.79 8.29 0.57
N GLU A 57 -1.84 7.62 -0.59
CA GLU A 57 -2.66 8.09 -1.73
C GLU A 57 -4.15 8.07 -1.40
N SER A 58 -4.61 7.05 -0.66
CA SER A 58 -5.98 6.98 -0.15
C SER A 58 -6.30 8.19 0.75
N LEU A 59 -5.44 8.46 1.74
CA LEU A 59 -5.65 9.52 2.73
C LEU A 59 -5.66 10.92 2.08
N LYS A 60 -4.93 11.15 0.99
CA LYS A 60 -5.04 12.38 0.20
C LYS A 60 -6.45 12.60 -0.38
N GLN A 61 -7.18 11.52 -0.64
CA GLN A 61 -8.58 11.55 -1.08
C GLN A 61 -9.58 11.58 0.08
N LYS A 62 -9.11 11.67 1.34
CA LYS A 62 -9.93 11.62 2.57
C LYS A 62 -10.75 10.34 2.72
N GLU A 63 -10.30 9.26 2.10
CA GLU A 63 -10.88 7.92 2.27
C GLU A 63 -9.76 6.90 2.47
N ILE A 64 -10.06 5.75 3.07
CA ILE A 64 -9.14 4.62 3.14
C ILE A 64 -9.95 3.32 3.11
N ALA A 65 -9.46 2.32 2.38
CA ALA A 65 -10.12 1.01 2.37
C ALA A 65 -9.97 0.33 3.74
N ASP A 66 -11.02 -0.33 4.22
CA ASP A 66 -11.01 -1.06 5.49
C ASP A 66 -9.90 -2.12 5.60
N PHE A 67 -9.61 -2.82 4.50
CA PHE A 67 -8.56 -3.84 4.46
C PHE A 67 -7.15 -3.24 4.51
N ILE A 68 -6.95 -2.03 3.98
CA ILE A 68 -5.70 -1.28 4.14
C ILE A 68 -5.59 -0.81 5.57
N TYR A 69 -6.60 -0.10 6.07
CA TYR A 69 -6.63 0.47 7.42
C TYR A 69 -6.36 -0.58 8.51
N SER A 70 -7.05 -1.73 8.45
CA SER A 70 -6.88 -2.82 9.43
C SER A 70 -5.50 -3.47 9.42
N ARG A 71 -4.71 -3.32 8.35
CA ARG A 71 -3.36 -3.90 8.20
C ARG A 71 -2.25 -2.86 8.29
N SER A 72 -2.57 -1.58 8.15
CA SER A 72 -1.62 -0.47 8.12
C SER A 72 -0.66 -0.49 9.30
N ASP A 73 -1.17 -0.70 10.53
CA ASP A 73 -0.32 -0.72 11.74
C ASP A 73 0.76 -1.81 11.67
N SER A 74 0.41 -3.02 11.24
CA SER A 74 1.36 -4.14 11.12
C SER A 74 2.50 -3.82 10.15
N TYR A 75 2.21 -3.21 9.01
CA TYR A 75 3.25 -2.86 8.03
C TYR A 75 4.07 -1.65 8.48
N MET A 76 3.43 -0.69 9.15
CA MET A 76 4.08 0.53 9.65
C MET A 76 4.95 0.31 10.90
N GLN A 77 4.93 -0.90 11.48
CA GLN A 77 5.86 -1.32 12.53
C GLN A 77 7.16 -1.91 11.97
N ASN A 78 7.24 -2.20 10.66
CA ASN A 78 8.45 -2.70 10.04
C ASN A 78 9.53 -1.61 9.99
N THR A 79 10.62 -1.81 10.73
CA THR A 79 11.78 -0.91 10.75
C THR A 79 13.04 -1.53 10.17
N GLU A 80 13.01 -2.84 9.91
CA GLU A 80 14.15 -3.62 9.44
C GLU A 80 13.78 -4.34 8.14
N PHE A 81 14.68 -4.28 7.16
CA PHE A 81 14.49 -4.85 5.82
C PHE A 81 15.75 -5.63 5.41
N ASP A 82 15.63 -6.44 4.37
CA ASP A 82 16.73 -7.27 3.86
C ASP A 82 17.98 -6.44 3.55
N GLN A 83 19.18 -6.98 3.83
CA GLN A 83 20.46 -6.30 3.60
C GLN A 83 20.71 -5.95 2.14
N ASN A 84 20.04 -6.63 1.21
CA ASN A 84 20.13 -6.36 -0.22
C ASN A 84 19.35 -5.09 -0.62
N THR A 85 18.40 -4.62 0.18
CA THR A 85 17.67 -3.37 -0.11
C THR A 85 18.57 -2.16 0.10
N ALA A 86 18.59 -1.23 -0.87
CA ALA A 86 19.39 -0.02 -0.78
C ALA A 86 19.00 0.83 0.44
N ALA A 87 20.00 1.27 1.22
CA ALA A 87 19.75 2.04 2.46
C ALA A 87 18.96 3.34 2.23
N ASP A 88 19.17 4.00 1.09
CA ASP A 88 18.43 5.21 0.69
C ASP A 88 16.94 4.91 0.44
N ASP A 89 16.62 3.76 -0.16
CA ASP A 89 15.24 3.31 -0.38
C ASP A 89 14.55 2.97 0.95
N ILE A 90 15.28 2.34 1.88
CA ILE A 90 14.81 2.08 3.25
C ILE A 90 14.50 3.41 3.95
N GLN A 91 15.41 4.37 3.90
CA GLN A 91 15.21 5.66 4.58
C GLN A 91 13.97 6.40 4.05
N LYS A 92 13.74 6.39 2.74
CA LYS A 92 12.55 6.98 2.13
C LYS A 92 11.26 6.28 2.57
N LEU A 93 11.26 4.95 2.65
CA LEU A 93 10.11 4.20 3.16
C LEU A 93 9.83 4.52 4.64
N LEU A 94 10.86 4.61 5.48
CA LEU A 94 10.70 4.99 6.89
C LEU A 94 10.10 6.39 7.06
N GLN A 95 10.50 7.33 6.18
CA GLN A 95 9.91 8.67 6.16
C GLN A 95 8.43 8.64 5.74
N ASP A 96 8.07 7.82 4.75
CA ASP A 96 6.67 7.64 4.36
C ASP A 96 5.84 6.98 5.46
N ILE A 97 6.38 5.98 6.16
CA ILE A 97 5.72 5.36 7.33
C ILE A 97 5.42 6.44 8.38
N TYR A 98 6.40 7.27 8.71
CA TYR A 98 6.20 8.38 9.66
C TYR A 98 5.10 9.33 9.19
N CYS A 99 5.15 9.76 7.92
CA CYS A 99 4.13 10.64 7.33
C CYS A 99 2.74 10.00 7.39
N CYS A 100 2.61 8.73 7.01
CA CYS A 100 1.35 8.02 7.00
C CYS A 100 0.75 7.89 8.41
N LYS A 101 1.57 7.61 9.43
CA LYS A 101 1.12 7.61 10.84
C LYS A 101 0.53 8.97 11.24
N GLN A 102 1.21 10.07 10.91
CA GLN A 102 0.70 11.41 11.21
C GLN A 102 -0.63 11.70 10.51
N MET A 103 -0.79 11.27 9.25
CA MET A 103 -2.07 11.42 8.53
C MET A 103 -3.19 10.58 9.16
N LEU A 104 -2.88 9.37 9.63
CA LEU A 104 -3.85 8.51 10.32
C LEU A 104 -4.28 9.08 11.67
N GLU A 105 -3.36 9.69 12.42
CA GLU A 105 -3.63 10.34 13.71
C GLU A 105 -4.55 11.56 13.61
N GLN A 106 -4.55 12.25 12.47
CA GLN A 106 -5.47 13.38 12.23
C GLN A 106 -6.93 12.92 12.16
N ASN A 107 -7.17 11.65 11.81
CA ASN A 107 -8.51 11.06 11.73
C ASN A 107 -9.49 11.83 10.81
N GLU A 108 -8.96 12.55 9.80
CA GLU A 108 -9.72 13.36 8.84
C GLU A 108 -10.10 12.58 7.56
N TYR A 109 -10.45 11.30 7.69
CA TYR A 109 -10.76 10.41 6.58
C TYR A 109 -11.93 9.48 6.91
N LYS A 110 -12.54 8.92 5.88
CA LYS A 110 -13.57 7.88 6.01
C LYS A 110 -12.98 6.51 5.71
N VAL A 111 -13.27 5.54 6.57
CA VAL A 111 -13.02 4.13 6.25
C VAL A 111 -14.15 3.66 5.32
N ARG A 112 -13.77 3.19 4.13
CA ARG A 112 -14.69 2.64 3.14
C ARG A 112 -14.69 1.12 3.25
N GLU A 113 -15.83 0.56 3.62
CA GLU A 113 -15.99 -0.88 3.71
C GLU A 113 -15.94 -1.56 2.34
N THR A 114 -15.31 -2.72 2.31
CA THR A 114 -15.28 -3.62 1.15
C THR A 114 -16.03 -4.90 1.44
N SER A 115 -16.48 -5.59 0.37
CA SER A 115 -17.15 -6.87 0.51
C SER A 115 -16.21 -7.95 1.03
N ASP A 116 -16.76 -8.96 1.69
CA ASP A 116 -15.99 -10.12 2.17
C ASP A 116 -15.27 -10.85 1.03
N SER A 117 -15.84 -10.83 -0.17
CA SER A 117 -15.19 -11.39 -1.37
C SER A 117 -13.90 -10.64 -1.73
N THR A 118 -13.90 -9.30 -1.65
CA THR A 118 -12.71 -8.49 -1.90
C THR A 118 -11.67 -8.71 -0.81
N LYS A 119 -12.07 -8.72 0.47
CA LYS A 119 -11.16 -9.01 1.59
C LYS A 119 -10.49 -10.37 1.45
N SER A 120 -11.28 -11.41 1.17
CA SER A 120 -10.78 -12.77 0.96
C SER A 120 -9.83 -12.86 -0.24
N ARG A 121 -10.11 -12.11 -1.30
CA ARG A 121 -9.25 -12.04 -2.49
C ARG A 121 -7.91 -11.38 -2.17
N ILE A 122 -7.91 -10.30 -1.41
CA ILE A 122 -6.70 -9.62 -0.96
C ILE A 122 -5.88 -10.53 -0.03
N ASP A 123 -6.53 -11.20 0.93
CA ASP A 123 -5.85 -12.15 1.83
C ASP A 123 -5.19 -13.30 1.06
N TYR A 124 -5.89 -13.84 0.05
CA TYR A 124 -5.31 -14.83 -0.85
C TYR A 124 -4.06 -14.28 -1.55
N ILE A 125 -4.13 -13.08 -2.12
CA ILE A 125 -3.00 -12.46 -2.83
C ILE A 125 -1.80 -12.30 -1.92
N LEU A 126 -1.99 -11.81 -0.71
CA LEU A 126 -0.90 -11.58 0.25
C LEU A 126 -0.29 -12.88 0.78
N SER A 127 -1.01 -14.01 0.67
CA SER A 127 -0.51 -15.33 1.04
C SER A 127 0.30 -16.02 -0.06
N LEU A 128 0.33 -15.47 -1.27
CA LEU A 128 1.06 -16.06 -2.39
C LEU A 128 2.57 -15.94 -2.14
N ALA A 129 3.25 -17.09 -2.11
CA ALA A 129 4.70 -17.13 -2.19
C ALA A 129 5.15 -16.80 -3.62
N VAL A 130 6.22 -16.02 -3.75
CA VAL A 130 6.92 -15.81 -5.01
C VAL A 130 8.13 -16.74 -4.97
N ASP A 131 8.14 -17.73 -5.85
CA ASP A 131 9.28 -18.64 -6.08
C ASP A 131 10.48 -17.90 -6.69
#